data_AF-A0A2M7UU73-F1
#
_entry.id   AF-A0A2M7UU73-F1
#
_cell.length_a   1.000
_cell.length_b   1.000
_cell.length_c   1.000
_cell.angle_alpha   90.00
_cell.angle_beta   90.00
_cell.angle_gamma   90.00
#
_symmetry.space_group_name_H-M   'P 1'
#
loop_
_entity.id
_entity.type
_entity.pdbx_description
1 polymer ?
#
loop_
_entity_poly.entity_id
_entity_poly.type
_entity_poly.pdbx_seq_one_letter_code
_entity_poly.pdbx_strand_id
1 'polypeptide(L)'
;MFNTNKSEKGISLLFTILIMSVILSIAMGVSGILIQQTRMVGEMGKSIVSFYAADSGVEQQLYDLYKVSYPRSNMSGFLSVNGSNDASFNVVVKCGAKSDCLAGFATSSDCSALNFCLKSIGSYQKTKRAIEIKY
;
A
#
# COMPACT_ATOMS: atom_id res chain seq x y z
N MET A 1 -6.61 -46.17 62.10
CA MET A 1 -6.74 -44.71 62.26
C MET A 1 -6.26 -44.03 60.98
N PHE A 2 -7.16 -43.52 60.14
CA PHE A 2 -6.88 -42.45 59.18
C PHE A 2 -8.16 -41.62 59.05
N ASN A 3 -8.17 -40.51 59.79
CA ASN A 3 -9.27 -39.55 59.83
C ASN A 3 -9.18 -38.65 58.58
N THR A 4 -10.08 -38.82 57.61
CA THR A 4 -10.11 -37.98 56.41
C THR A 4 -11.09 -36.82 56.62
N ASN A 5 -10.55 -35.63 56.87
CA ASN A 5 -11.29 -34.37 56.91
C ASN A 5 -11.99 -34.12 55.55
N LYS A 6 -13.33 -34.15 55.54
CA LYS A 6 -14.19 -33.93 54.35
C LYS A 6 -14.36 -32.43 54.00
N SER A 7 -13.27 -31.66 53.88
CA SER A 7 -13.37 -30.21 53.59
C SER A 7 -12.53 -29.70 52.41
N GLU A 8 -11.98 -30.57 51.57
CA GLU A 8 -11.07 -30.22 50.46
C GLU A 8 -11.73 -30.16 49.07
N LYS A 9 -13.07 -30.18 48.97
CA LYS A 9 -13.79 -30.29 47.68
C LYS A 9 -14.26 -28.97 47.05
N GLY A 10 -14.09 -27.83 47.73
CA GLY A 10 -14.52 -26.51 47.21
C GLY A 10 -13.47 -25.76 46.39
N ILE A 11 -12.18 -25.99 46.64
CA ILE A 11 -11.08 -25.19 46.09
C ILE A 11 -10.83 -25.48 44.60
N SER A 12 -11.10 -26.71 44.14
CA SER A 12 -10.95 -27.09 42.73
C SER A 12 -11.83 -26.24 41.79
N LEU A 13 -13.02 -25.84 42.24
CA LEU A 13 -13.96 -25.08 41.43
C LEU A 13 -13.52 -23.61 41.27
N LEU A 14 -12.92 -23.04 42.32
CA LEU A 14 -12.30 -21.72 42.26
C LEU A 14 -11.12 -21.68 41.29
N PHE A 15 -10.27 -22.72 41.29
CA PHE A 15 -9.17 -22.85 40.33
C PHE A 15 -9.65 -22.92 38.89
N THR A 16 -10.72 -23.68 38.61
CA THR A 16 -11.28 -23.75 37.25
C THR A 16 -11.82 -22.42 36.76
N ILE A 17 -12.48 -21.64 37.63
CA ILE A 17 -13.00 -20.31 37.27
C ILE A 17 -11.84 -19.33 37.01
N LEU A 18 -10.77 -19.39 37.82
CA LEU A 18 -9.57 -18.59 37.62
C LEU A 18 -8.88 -18.91 36.28
N ILE A 19 -8.75 -20.19 35.94
CA ILE A 19 -8.14 -20.59 34.67
C ILE A 19 -9.03 -20.17 33.50
N MET A 20 -10.35 -20.36 33.60
CA MET A 20 -11.29 -19.92 32.57
C MET A 20 -11.27 -18.41 32.35
N SER A 21 -11.16 -17.60 33.42
CA SER A 21 -11.11 -16.13 33.28
C SER A 21 -9.83 -15.67 32.59
N VAL A 22 -8.68 -16.29 32.91
CA VAL A 22 -7.41 -16.03 32.22
C VAL A 22 -7.52 -16.41 30.73
N ILE A 23 -8.03 -17.60 30.40
CA ILE A 23 -8.21 -18.03 29.00
C ILE A 23 -9.14 -17.07 28.25
N LEU A 24 -10.25 -16.65 28.87
CA LEU A 24 -11.20 -15.72 28.26
C LEU A 24 -10.54 -14.36 27.98
N SER A 25 -9.75 -13.84 28.92
CA SER A 25 -9.01 -12.58 28.74
C SER A 25 -8.04 -12.64 27.56
N ILE A 26 -7.34 -13.77 27.40
CA ILE A 26 -6.41 -13.99 26.29
C ILE A 26 -7.18 -14.05 24.97
N ALA A 27 -8.30 -14.78 24.93
CA ALA A 27 -9.14 -14.89 23.74
C ALA A 27 -9.70 -13.53 23.28
N MET A 28 -10.14 -12.69 24.22
CA MET A 28 -10.58 -11.32 23.91
C MET A 28 -9.42 -10.45 23.38
N GLY A 29 -8.24 -10.56 23.98
CA GLY A 29 -7.04 -9.87 23.52
C GLY A 29 -6.67 -10.23 22.07
N VAL A 30 -6.65 -11.53 21.75
CA VAL A 30 -6.37 -12.02 20.38
C VAL A 30 -7.43 -11.57 19.39
N SER A 31 -8.71 -11.61 19.79
CA SER A 31 -9.81 -11.15 18.93
C SER A 31 -9.67 -9.69 18.52
N GLY A 32 -9.25 -8.83 19.45
CA GLY A 32 -8.95 -7.41 19.17
C GLY A 32 -7.84 -7.24 18.12
N ILE A 33 -6.76 -8.00 18.24
CA ILE A 33 -5.64 -7.98 17.30
C ILE A 33 -6.10 -8.39 15.90
N LEU A 34 -6.91 -9.45 15.77
CA LEU A 34 -7.42 -9.94 14.48
C LEU A 34 -8.30 -8.90 13.76
N ILE A 35 -9.15 -8.18 14.50
CA ILE A 35 -9.98 -7.11 13.92
C ILE A 35 -9.12 -5.96 13.39
N GLN A 36 -8.03 -5.62 14.08
CA GLN A 36 -7.11 -4.60 13.60
C GLN A 36 -6.35 -5.06 12.35
N GLN A 37 -5.88 -6.31 12.32
CA GLN A 37 -5.17 -6.86 11.17
C GLN A 37 -6.05 -6.94 9.93
N THR A 38 -7.30 -7.36 10.06
CA THR A 38 -8.25 -7.43 8.92
C THR A 38 -8.51 -6.06 8.29
N ARG A 39 -8.62 -4.99 9.10
CA ARG A 39 -8.70 -3.62 8.57
C ARG A 39 -7.43 -3.21 7.83
N MET A 40 -6.26 -3.57 8.35
CA MET A 40 -4.97 -3.27 7.73
C MET A 40 -4.81 -3.96 6.37
N VAL A 41 -5.23 -5.22 6.25
CA VAL A 41 -5.23 -5.96 4.97
C VAL A 41 -6.11 -5.28 3.93
N GLY A 42 -7.28 -4.75 4.32
CA GLY A 42 -8.15 -4.00 3.42
C GLY A 42 -7.48 -2.74 2.85
N GLU A 43 -6.79 -1.97 3.69
CA GLU A 43 -6.02 -0.78 3.26
C GLU A 43 -4.79 -1.16 2.41
N MET A 44 -4.17 -2.30 2.71
CA MET A 44 -3.08 -2.84 1.89
C MET A 44 -3.56 -3.22 0.48
N GLY A 45 -4.76 -3.78 0.34
CA GLY A 45 -5.37 -4.04 -0.97
C GLY A 45 -5.49 -2.77 -1.82
N LYS A 46 -5.99 -1.67 -1.23
CA LYS A 46 -6.09 -0.35 -1.92
C LYS A 46 -4.71 0.21 -2.29
N SER A 47 -3.71 -0.05 -1.46
CA SER A 47 -2.32 0.30 -1.73
C SER A 47 -1.75 -0.42 -2.94
N ILE A 48 -2.09 -1.70 -3.15
CA ILE A 48 -1.63 -2.45 -4.32
C ILE A 48 -2.26 -1.89 -5.60
N VAL A 49 -3.56 -1.59 -5.58
CA VAL A 49 -4.25 -1.02 -6.75
C VAL A 49 -3.69 0.35 -7.13
N SER A 50 -3.47 1.24 -6.16
CA SER A 50 -2.84 2.54 -6.43
C SER A 50 -1.39 2.41 -6.91
N PHE A 51 -0.63 1.43 -6.43
CA PHE A 51 0.71 1.14 -6.93
C PHE A 51 0.67 0.64 -8.38
N TYR A 52 -0.22 -0.29 -8.69
CA TYR A 52 -0.41 -0.81 -10.05
C TYR A 52 -0.81 0.29 -11.05
N ALA A 53 -1.68 1.23 -10.63
CA ALA A 53 -2.00 2.39 -11.45
C ALA A 53 -0.78 3.28 -11.70
N ALA A 54 0.06 3.51 -10.69
CA ALA A 54 1.28 4.27 -10.84
C ALA A 54 2.23 3.60 -11.85
N ASP A 55 2.43 2.29 -11.73
CA ASP A 55 3.30 1.49 -12.58
C ASP A 55 2.83 1.50 -14.05
N SER A 56 1.53 1.27 -14.26
CA SER A 56 0.92 1.37 -15.60
C SER A 56 1.14 2.75 -16.24
N GLY A 57 1.04 3.82 -15.44
CA GLY A 57 1.31 5.17 -15.91
C GLY A 57 2.77 5.39 -16.32
N VAL A 58 3.72 4.81 -15.58
CA VAL A 58 5.14 4.86 -15.94
C VAL A 58 5.37 4.17 -17.29
N GLU A 59 4.88 2.93 -17.45
CA GLU A 59 5.08 2.15 -18.67
C GLU A 59 4.48 2.86 -19.88
N GLN A 60 3.28 3.43 -19.75
CA GLN A 60 2.65 4.19 -20.83
C GLN A 60 3.43 5.44 -21.18
N GLN A 61 3.91 6.19 -20.19
CA GLN A 61 4.71 7.38 -20.42
C GLN A 61 6.06 7.05 -21.06
N LEU A 62 6.69 5.95 -20.63
CA LEU A 62 7.94 5.47 -21.19
C LEU A 62 7.75 5.04 -22.65
N TYR A 63 6.66 4.33 -22.95
CA TYR A 63 6.28 3.99 -24.31
C TYR A 63 6.14 5.23 -25.19
N ASP A 64 5.43 6.26 -24.72
CA ASP A 64 5.24 7.51 -25.45
C ASP A 64 6.56 8.23 -25.71
N LEU A 65 7.47 8.27 -24.73
CA LEU A 65 8.81 8.87 -24.87
C LEU A 65 9.66 8.20 -25.97
N TYR A 66 9.52 6.90 -26.19
CA TYR A 66 10.31 6.16 -27.18
C TYR A 66 9.63 6.00 -28.55
N LYS A 67 8.30 6.01 -28.62
CA LYS A 67 7.55 5.70 -29.85
C LYS A 67 6.88 6.89 -30.51
N VAL A 68 6.62 7.97 -29.77
CA VAL A 68 5.85 9.13 -30.28
C VAL A 68 6.80 10.28 -30.60
N SER A 69 6.59 10.94 -31.74
CA SER A 69 7.44 12.06 -32.19
C SER A 69 7.34 13.31 -31.31
N TYR A 70 6.25 13.44 -30.55
CA TYR A 70 6.00 14.55 -29.62
C TYR A 70 5.46 14.01 -28.28
N PRO A 71 6.34 13.47 -27.43
CA PRO A 71 5.94 12.93 -26.15
C PRO A 71 5.50 14.06 -25.20
N ARG A 72 4.48 13.79 -24.38
CA ARG A 72 3.98 14.75 -23.40
C ARG A 72 4.86 14.74 -22.16
N SER A 73 5.10 15.90 -21.56
CA SER A 73 5.81 16.00 -20.27
C SER A 73 4.94 15.64 -19.07
N ASN A 74 3.62 15.63 -19.25
CA ASN A 74 2.65 15.18 -18.25
C ASN A 74 1.59 14.31 -18.91
N MET A 75 1.24 13.22 -18.24
CA MET A 75 0.23 12.27 -18.70
C MET A 75 -0.61 11.82 -17.51
N SER A 76 -1.93 11.90 -17.64
CA SER A 76 -2.86 11.34 -16.68
C SER A 76 -3.82 10.40 -17.36
N GLY A 77 -4.24 9.38 -16.61
CA GLY A 77 -5.13 8.36 -17.11
C GLY A 77 -5.90 7.69 -16.00
N PHE A 78 -6.86 6.87 -16.40
CA PHE A 78 -7.69 6.08 -15.50
C PHE A 78 -7.54 4.61 -15.84
N LEU A 79 -7.53 3.78 -14.81
CA LEU A 79 -7.60 2.34 -14.93
C LEU A 79 -8.98 1.89 -14.46
N SER A 80 -9.64 1.08 -15.29
CA SER A 80 -10.88 0.43 -14.89
C SER A 80 -10.54 -0.75 -13.99
N VAL A 81 -10.97 -0.68 -12.73
CA VAL A 81 -10.88 -1.79 -11.78
C VAL A 81 -12.31 -2.25 -11.54
N ASN A 82 -12.65 -3.47 -11.94
CA ASN A 82 -14.02 -4.01 -11.88
C ASN A 82 -15.06 -3.20 -12.68
N GLY A 83 -14.67 -2.58 -13.80
CA GLY A 83 -15.61 -1.87 -14.68
C GLY A 83 -15.88 -0.41 -14.30
N SER A 84 -15.29 0.10 -13.21
CA SER A 84 -15.34 1.51 -12.79
C SER A 84 -13.95 2.17 -12.86
N ASN A 85 -13.91 3.45 -13.29
CA ASN A 85 -12.69 4.26 -13.40
C ASN A 85 -12.21 4.78 -12.02
N ASP A 86 -12.08 3.88 -11.05
CA ASP A 86 -11.80 4.20 -9.65
C ASP A 86 -10.31 4.40 -9.36
N ALA A 87 -9.45 3.88 -10.24
CA ALA A 87 -8.01 4.07 -10.17
C ALA A 87 -7.57 5.11 -11.21
N SER A 88 -6.70 6.03 -10.80
CA SER A 88 -6.10 7.02 -11.69
C SER A 88 -4.60 7.12 -11.48
N PHE A 89 -3.90 7.61 -12.49
CA PHE A 89 -2.49 7.92 -12.40
C PHE A 89 -2.19 9.28 -12.98
N ASN A 90 -1.13 9.90 -12.49
CA ASN A 90 -0.58 11.13 -13.01
C ASN A 90 0.94 11.01 -13.06
N VAL A 91 1.50 11.13 -14.26
CA VAL A 91 2.93 11.01 -14.53
C VAL A 91 3.48 12.35 -14.96
N VAL A 92 4.59 12.73 -14.35
CA VAL A 92 5.36 13.93 -14.66
C VAL A 92 6.75 13.49 -15.09
N VAL A 93 7.19 13.97 -16.24
CA VAL A 93 8.53 13.73 -16.77
C VAL A 93 9.33 15.01 -16.71
N LYS A 94 10.52 14.91 -16.15
CA LYS A 94 11.51 15.98 -16.10
C LYS A 94 12.77 15.56 -16.84
N CYS A 95 13.46 16.54 -17.36
CA CYS A 95 14.68 16.33 -18.11
C CYS A 95 15.90 16.16 -17.21
N GLY A 96 16.76 15.21 -17.60
CA GLY A 96 18.06 14.95 -16.99
C GLY A 96 19.13 15.97 -17.38
N ALA A 97 20.31 15.82 -16.79
CA ALA A 97 21.38 16.80 -16.87
C ALA A 97 22.19 16.77 -18.18
N LYS A 98 21.98 15.77 -19.06
CA LYS A 98 22.92 15.48 -20.17
C LYS A 98 22.33 15.33 -21.57
N SER A 99 21.08 15.69 -21.84
CA SER A 99 20.50 15.52 -23.19
C SER A 99 19.75 16.74 -23.69
N ASP A 100 19.88 16.98 -25.01
CA ASP A 100 18.93 17.74 -25.83
C ASP A 100 17.53 17.19 -25.58
N CYS A 101 16.85 17.77 -24.61
CA CYS A 101 15.49 17.41 -24.33
C CYS A 101 14.59 17.93 -25.43
N LEU A 102 13.62 17.10 -25.83
CA LEU A 102 12.60 17.52 -26.77
C LEU A 102 11.90 18.78 -26.23
N ALA A 103 11.54 19.71 -27.13
CA ALA A 103 10.89 20.95 -26.76
C ALA A 103 9.59 20.66 -25.98
N GLY A 104 9.47 21.20 -24.75
CA GLY A 104 8.27 21.04 -23.91
C GLY A 104 8.48 20.32 -22.56
N PHE A 105 9.71 19.88 -22.25
CA PHE A 105 10.05 19.30 -20.96
C PHE A 105 10.78 20.31 -20.07
N ALA A 106 10.37 20.39 -18.80
CA ALA A 106 11.05 21.22 -17.81
C ALA A 106 12.34 20.55 -17.36
N THR A 107 13.44 21.30 -17.39
CA THR A 107 14.67 20.95 -16.67
C THR A 107 14.46 21.25 -15.19
N SER A 108 14.85 20.31 -14.32
CA SER A 108 14.84 20.56 -12.88
C SER A 108 16.18 20.14 -12.29
N SER A 109 16.71 20.97 -11.38
CA SER A 109 17.90 20.65 -10.58
C SER A 109 17.78 19.35 -9.78
N ASP A 110 16.55 18.88 -9.54
CA ASP A 110 16.27 17.66 -8.77
C ASP A 110 16.45 16.36 -9.59
N CYS A 111 16.68 16.48 -10.91
CA CYS A 111 16.86 15.36 -11.81
C CYS A 111 18.35 15.14 -12.13
N SER A 112 19.00 14.30 -11.34
CA SER A 112 20.41 13.90 -11.55
C SER A 112 20.59 12.77 -12.57
N ALA A 113 19.52 12.37 -13.27
CA ALA A 113 19.53 11.30 -14.26
C ALA A 113 20.21 11.74 -15.57
N LEU A 114 20.65 10.77 -16.39
CA LEU A 114 21.31 11.07 -17.66
C LEU A 114 20.30 11.55 -18.70
N ASN A 115 19.13 10.92 -18.79
CA ASN A 115 18.11 11.20 -19.81
C ASN A 115 16.84 11.81 -19.20
N PHE A 116 16.13 11.07 -18.34
CA PHE A 116 14.81 11.48 -17.84
C PHE A 116 14.59 11.08 -16.37
N CYS A 117 13.84 11.92 -15.66
CA CYS A 117 13.23 11.56 -14.38
C CYS A 117 11.72 11.48 -14.54
N LEU A 118 11.17 10.30 -14.32
CA LEU A 118 9.73 10.06 -14.34
C LEU A 118 9.22 9.96 -12.91
N LYS A 119 8.12 10.65 -12.62
CA LYS A 119 7.39 10.53 -11.37
C LYS A 119 5.94 10.23 -11.67
N SER A 120 5.51 9.01 -11.37
CA SER A 120 4.12 8.59 -11.48
C SER A 120 3.47 8.51 -10.11
N ILE A 121 2.27 9.04 -9.98
CA ILE A 121 1.44 8.97 -8.78
C ILE A 121 0.15 8.28 -9.13
N GLY A 122 -0.02 7.07 -8.63
CA GLY A 122 -1.27 6.33 -8.70
C GLY A 122 -2.16 6.61 -7.49
N SER A 123 -3.46 6.72 -7.73
CA SER A 123 -4.48 7.06 -6.77
C SER A 123 -5.63 6.07 -6.87
N TYR A 124 -6.05 5.53 -5.74
CA TYR A 124 -7.23 4.68 -5.64
C TYR A 124 -7.96 5.00 -4.32
N GLN A 125 -9.20 5.45 -4.43
CA GLN A 125 -9.98 5.95 -3.29
C GLN A 125 -9.21 7.02 -2.47
N LYS A 126 -8.79 6.69 -1.24
CA LYS A 126 -8.03 7.58 -0.33
C LYS A 126 -6.54 7.24 -0.27
N THR A 127 -6.10 6.23 -1.01
CA THR A 127 -4.73 5.72 -0.97
C THR A 127 -3.97 6.20 -2.20
N LYS A 128 -2.76 6.73 -1.99
CA LYS A 128 -1.87 7.17 -3.07
C LYS A 128 -0.52 6.49 -2.92
N ARG A 129 0.04 6.06 -4.06
CA ARG A 129 1.41 5.52 -4.15
C ARG A 129 2.12 6.20 -5.30
N ALA A 130 3.42 6.44 -5.12
CA ALA A 130 4.23 7.11 -6.11
C ALA A 130 5.44 6.23 -6.47
N ILE A 131 5.80 6.25 -7.74
CA ILE A 131 6.98 5.61 -8.30
C ILE A 131 7.80 6.70 -8.95
N GLU A 132 9.09 6.74 -8.64
CA GLU A 132 10.05 7.66 -9.24
C GLU A 132 11.17 6.86 -9.87
N ILE A 133 11.43 7.09 -11.16
CA ILE A 133 12.49 6.46 -11.93
C ILE A 133 13.42 7.55 -12.43
N LYS A 134 14.72 7.34 -12.21
CA LYS A 134 15.80 8.19 -12.70
C LYS A 134 16.64 7.35 -13.64
N TYR A 135 16.58 7.67 -14.94
CA TYR A 135 17.26 6.95 -16.01
C TYR A 135 18.19 7.87 -16.79
#